data_AF-A0AA42IHW1-F1
#
_entry.id   AF-A0AA42IHW1-F1
#
_cell.length_a   1.000
_cell.length_b   1.000
_cell.length_c   1.000
_cell.angle_alpha   90.00
_cell.angle_beta   90.00
_cell.angle_gamma   90.00
#
_symmetry.space_group_name_H-M   'P 1'
#
loop_
_entity.id
_entity.type
_entity.pdbx_description
1 polymer ?
#
loop_
_entity_poly.entity_id
_entity_poly.type
_entity_poly.pdbx_seq_one_letter_code
_entity_poly.pdbx_strand_id
1 'polypeptide(L)'
;MAIEYRITLDDNHQFSYRIELNREYDPVQAQQAPAWTRLEHQQCSNCPLSREQFSHCPAAVDLHRVIEDFRGLPAFKKASVWVRTPERDYTKQVGLEEGLRALLGVIMATSACPVLARLKPMAQHHLPFANNQEFILRAVSLYLTRQYFNMREGRLADWELKGLVRLFQQLKLVNQAFWQRIHDTCEGDSNLKAFLTFFSMSSSMTVSLETQLQKIRPLVMSAGDSFE
;
A
#
# COMPACT_ATOMS: atom_id res chain seq x y z
N MET A 1 -0.79 18.22 -0.74
CA MET A 1 -1.51 17.52 0.35
C MET A 1 -0.58 16.42 0.82
N ALA A 2 -0.30 16.37 2.12
CA ALA A 2 0.71 15.48 2.68
C ALA A 2 0.12 14.67 3.84
N ILE A 3 0.72 13.51 4.08
CA ILE A 3 0.49 12.70 5.29
C ILE A 3 1.79 12.66 6.06
N GLU A 4 1.74 12.98 7.34
CA GLU A 4 2.90 12.97 8.22
C GLU A 4 2.86 11.71 9.09
N TYR A 5 4.03 11.12 9.28
CA TYR A 5 4.25 9.94 10.09
C TYR A 5 5.32 10.20 11.11
N ARG A 6 5.08 9.75 12.33
CA ARG A 6 6.08 9.67 13.39
C ARG A 6 6.02 8.30 14.03
N ILE A 7 7.15 7.60 14.03
CA ILE A 7 7.31 6.30 14.67
C ILE A 7 8.32 6.48 15.79
N THR A 8 7.88 6.33 17.03
CA THR A 8 8.73 6.41 18.22
C THR A 8 8.89 5.01 18.81
N LEU A 9 10.13 4.55 18.91
CA LEU A 9 10.49 3.27 19.52
C LEU A 9 10.57 3.40 21.06
N ASP A 10 10.58 2.27 21.76
CA ASP A 10 10.65 2.22 23.23
C ASP A 10 11.92 2.86 23.83
N ASP A 11 13.00 2.98 23.06
CA ASP A 11 14.25 3.67 23.42
C ASP A 11 14.21 5.18 23.12
N ASN A 12 13.02 5.73 22.87
CA ASN A 12 12.75 7.11 22.45
C ASN A 12 13.39 7.50 21.10
N HIS A 13 13.96 6.57 20.34
CA HIS A 13 14.38 6.86 18.98
C HIS A 13 13.15 7.16 18.11
N GLN A 14 13.20 8.27 17.36
CA GLN A 14 12.07 8.76 16.58
C GLN A 14 12.42 8.87 15.10
N PHE A 15 11.58 8.27 14.26
CA PHE A 15 11.61 8.43 12.80
C PHE A 15 10.43 9.29 12.36
N SER A 16 10.68 10.23 11.45
CA SER A 16 9.66 11.15 10.94
C SER A 16 9.66 11.19 9.43
N TYR A 17 8.47 11.06 8.83
CA TYR A 17 8.29 11.02 7.39
C TYR A 17 7.17 11.96 6.97
N ARG A 18 7.35 12.65 5.86
CA ARG A 18 6.32 13.45 5.21
C ARG A 18 6.09 12.90 3.81
N ILE A 19 4.89 12.42 3.54
CA ILE A 19 4.52 11.75 2.29
C ILE A 19 3.60 12.68 1.52
N GLU A 20 4.12 13.29 0.46
CA GLU A 20 3.29 14.01 -0.49
C GLU A 20 2.44 13.01 -1.30
N LEU A 21 1.16 13.31 -1.51
CA LEU A 21 0.25 12.39 -2.22
C LEU A 21 0.31 12.54 -3.74
N ASN A 22 0.89 13.63 -4.22
CA ASN A 22 1.17 13.88 -5.64
C ASN A 22 2.68 13.90 -5.83
N ARG A 23 3.28 12.71 -5.86
CA ARG A 23 4.70 12.56 -6.21
C ARG A 23 4.85 12.24 -7.67
N GLU A 24 5.90 12.79 -8.24
CA GLU A 24 6.34 12.55 -9.60
C GLU A 24 7.68 11.84 -9.56
N TYR A 25 8.04 11.16 -10.65
CA TYR A 25 9.34 10.55 -10.76
C TYR A 25 10.39 11.62 -11.02
N ASP A 26 11.39 11.71 -10.14
CA ASP A 26 12.56 12.56 -10.31
C ASP A 26 13.77 11.70 -10.76
N PRO A 27 14.22 11.82 -12.02
CA PRO A 27 15.38 11.08 -12.52
C PRO A 27 16.69 11.41 -11.79
N VAL A 28 16.85 12.65 -11.31
CA VAL A 28 18.07 13.10 -10.62
C VAL A 28 18.13 12.47 -9.24
N GLN A 29 17.03 12.52 -8.49
CA GLN A 29 16.93 11.84 -7.21
C GLN A 29 17.10 10.31 -7.37
N ALA A 30 16.47 9.73 -8.40
CA ALA A 30 16.56 8.31 -8.67
C ALA A 30 18.02 7.84 -8.92
N GLN A 31 18.85 8.63 -9.60
CA GLN A 31 20.26 8.28 -9.83
C GLN A 31 21.10 8.21 -8.56
N GLN A 32 20.69 8.90 -7.50
CA GLN A 32 21.36 8.87 -6.20
C GLN A 32 20.87 7.72 -5.32
N ALA A 33 19.82 7.02 -5.74
CA ALA A 33 19.23 5.93 -4.98
C ALA A 33 20.12 4.66 -5.03
N PRO A 34 20.02 3.79 -4.01
CA PRO A 34 20.81 2.56 -3.95
C PRO A 34 20.59 1.64 -5.15
N ALA A 35 21.59 0.82 -5.48
CA ALA A 35 21.54 -0.09 -6.63
C ALA A 35 20.35 -1.05 -6.61
N TRP A 36 19.88 -1.47 -5.44
CA TRP A 36 18.72 -2.34 -5.29
C TRP A 36 17.42 -1.67 -5.76
N THR A 37 17.37 -0.33 -5.91
CA THR A 37 16.20 0.40 -6.40
C THR A 37 16.13 0.48 -7.94
N ARG A 38 17.16 0.01 -8.65
CA ARG A 38 17.22 0.00 -10.14
C ARG A 38 16.03 -0.75 -10.73
N LEU A 39 15.52 -0.29 -11.88
CA LEU A 39 14.31 -0.86 -12.47
C LEU A 39 14.48 -2.37 -12.73
N GLU A 40 15.64 -2.74 -13.30
CA GLU A 40 16.00 -4.11 -13.67
C GLU A 40 16.27 -5.06 -12.49
N HIS A 41 16.58 -4.53 -11.31
CA HIS A 41 16.87 -5.37 -10.14
C HIS A 41 15.58 -5.93 -9.56
N GLN A 42 15.31 -7.24 -9.69
CA GLN A 42 14.04 -7.85 -9.27
C GLN A 42 12.82 -7.10 -9.84
N GLN A 43 12.81 -6.87 -11.15
CA GLN A 43 11.70 -6.22 -11.85
C GLN A 43 10.44 -7.10 -11.77
N CYS A 44 9.27 -6.51 -11.51
CA CYS A 44 8.02 -7.26 -11.56
C CYS A 44 7.69 -7.70 -12.99
N SER A 45 7.16 -8.91 -13.15
CA SER A 45 6.82 -9.49 -14.46
C SER A 45 5.73 -8.72 -15.21
N ASN A 46 4.96 -7.90 -14.50
CA ASN A 46 3.92 -7.03 -15.05
C ASN A 46 4.33 -5.54 -15.09
N CYS A 47 5.63 -5.22 -14.99
CA CYS A 47 6.10 -3.84 -15.02
C CYS A 47 5.83 -3.20 -16.38
N PRO A 48 5.08 -2.09 -16.46
CA PRO A 48 4.84 -1.39 -17.72
C PRO A 48 5.95 -0.39 -18.08
N LEU A 49 6.94 -0.20 -17.19
CA LEU A 49 8.00 0.79 -17.36
C LEU A 49 9.17 0.20 -18.15
N SER A 50 9.76 1.02 -19.02
CA SER A 50 10.95 0.64 -19.80
C SER A 50 12.21 1.30 -19.22
N ARG A 51 13.35 0.64 -19.41
CA ARG A 51 14.66 1.09 -18.90
C ARG A 51 15.15 2.38 -19.55
N GLU A 52 14.68 2.66 -20.77
CA GLU A 52 15.00 3.86 -21.53
C GLU A 52 14.40 5.11 -20.90
N GLN A 53 13.24 4.97 -20.25
CA GLN A 53 12.52 6.08 -19.60
C GLN A 53 12.75 6.12 -18.09
N PHE A 54 12.94 4.96 -17.45
CA PHE A 54 13.09 4.84 -16.00
C PHE A 54 14.34 4.03 -15.66
N SER A 55 15.33 4.69 -15.08
CA SER A 55 16.54 4.00 -14.59
C SER A 55 16.27 3.18 -13.32
N HIS A 56 15.30 3.63 -12.51
CA HIS A 56 14.94 3.03 -11.22
C HIS A 56 13.43 2.80 -11.12
N CYS A 57 13.03 1.85 -10.28
CA CYS A 57 11.64 1.64 -9.95
C CYS A 57 11.15 2.82 -9.08
N PRO A 58 10.13 3.59 -9.50
CA PRO A 58 9.70 4.77 -8.74
C PRO A 58 9.31 4.44 -7.30
N ALA A 59 8.56 3.34 -7.11
CA ALA A 59 8.16 2.90 -5.78
C ALA A 59 9.36 2.46 -4.91
N ALA A 60 10.44 1.94 -5.50
CA ALA A 60 11.63 1.54 -4.74
C ALA A 60 12.45 2.76 -4.32
N VAL A 61 12.60 3.73 -5.22
CA VAL A 61 13.21 5.05 -4.94
C VAL A 61 12.41 5.81 -3.88
N ASP A 62 11.10 5.65 -3.84
CA ASP A 62 10.28 6.29 -2.82
C ASP A 62 10.39 5.62 -1.43
N LEU A 63 10.79 4.34 -1.40
CA LEU A 63 10.81 3.51 -0.19
C LEU A 63 12.18 3.44 0.46
N HIS A 64 13.28 3.63 -0.29
CA HIS A 64 14.60 3.21 0.17
C HIS A 64 15.03 3.78 1.51
N ARG A 65 14.76 5.05 1.77
CA ARG A 65 15.06 5.68 3.05
C ARG A 65 14.37 4.97 4.22
N VAL A 66 13.09 4.62 4.08
CA VAL A 66 12.36 3.86 5.10
C VAL A 66 12.99 2.47 5.29
N ILE A 67 13.35 1.79 4.20
CA ILE A 67 13.99 0.48 4.30
C ILE A 67 15.32 0.56 5.06
N GLU A 68 16.13 1.58 4.78
CA GLU A 68 17.43 1.80 5.41
C GLU A 68 17.32 2.21 6.87
N ASP A 69 16.41 3.14 7.19
CA ASP A 69 16.17 3.65 8.55
C ASP A 69 15.76 2.52 9.52
N PHE A 70 14.99 1.54 9.03
CA PHE A 70 14.53 0.41 9.84
C PHE A 70 15.41 -0.84 9.75
N ARG A 71 16.49 -0.81 8.95
CA ARG A 71 17.34 -1.98 8.75
C ARG A 71 17.91 -2.50 10.07
N GLY A 72 17.76 -3.80 10.33
CA GLY A 72 18.29 -4.46 11.53
C GLY A 72 17.44 -4.28 12.80
N LEU A 73 16.30 -3.60 12.73
CA LEU A 73 15.38 -3.51 13.88
C LEU A 73 14.47 -4.75 13.98
N PRO A 74 14.14 -5.23 15.20
CA PRO A 74 13.18 -6.32 15.36
C PRO A 74 11.75 -5.91 14.99
N ALA A 75 11.07 -6.67 14.12
CA ALA A 75 9.70 -6.38 13.67
C ALA A 75 8.64 -6.35 14.79
N PHE A 76 8.87 -7.15 15.84
CA PHE A 76 8.01 -7.24 17.02
C PHE A 76 8.30 -6.15 18.07
N LYS A 77 9.30 -5.28 17.82
CA LYS A 77 9.60 -4.13 18.70
C LYS A 77 8.35 -3.26 18.79
N LYS A 78 7.96 -2.87 20.01
CA LYS A 78 6.81 -1.97 20.18
C LYS A 78 7.18 -0.58 19.71
N ALA A 79 6.20 0.10 19.14
CA ALA A 79 6.33 1.45 18.65
C ALA A 79 5.03 2.24 18.87
N SER A 80 5.20 3.51 19.23
CA SER A 80 4.14 4.50 19.17
C SER A 80 4.11 5.07 17.76
N VAL A 81 3.02 4.84 17.04
CA VAL A 81 2.85 5.33 15.67
C VAL A 81 1.82 6.44 15.69
N TRP A 82 2.26 7.63 15.28
CA TRP A 82 1.42 8.79 15.08
C TRP A 82 1.35 9.12 13.59
N VAL A 83 0.13 9.33 13.09
CA VAL A 83 -0.13 9.64 11.68
C VAL A 83 -1.05 10.84 11.59
N ARG A 84 -0.63 11.90 10.91
CA ARG A 84 -1.46 13.07 10.62
C ARG A 84 -1.85 13.10 9.16
N THR A 85 -3.14 13.16 8.92
CA THR A 85 -3.76 13.42 7.62
C THR A 85 -4.47 14.79 7.69
N PRO A 86 -4.91 15.38 6.57
CA PRO A 86 -5.63 16.66 6.60
C PRO A 86 -6.87 16.65 7.50
N GLU A 87 -7.55 15.50 7.60
CA GLU A 87 -8.85 15.39 8.28
C GLU A 87 -8.73 14.92 9.73
N ARG A 88 -7.60 14.33 10.13
CA ARG A 88 -7.48 13.57 11.38
C ARG A 88 -6.04 13.22 11.73
N ASP A 89 -5.80 13.18 13.04
CA ASP A 89 -4.62 12.60 13.66
C ASP A 89 -4.97 11.21 14.23
N TYR A 90 -4.07 10.25 14.03
CA TYR A 90 -4.15 8.90 14.57
C TYR A 90 -2.96 8.62 15.47
N THR A 91 -3.22 7.95 16.59
CA THR A 91 -2.15 7.45 17.47
C THR A 91 -2.48 6.02 17.86
N LYS A 92 -1.51 5.12 17.73
CA LYS A 92 -1.69 3.72 18.17
C LYS A 92 -0.35 3.15 18.65
N GLN A 93 -0.39 2.44 19.77
CA GLN A 93 0.71 1.60 20.24
C GLN A 93 0.60 0.24 19.55
N VAL A 94 1.59 -0.14 18.76
CA VAL A 94 1.56 -1.34 17.90
C VAL A 94 2.94 -1.99 17.82
N GLY A 95 3.02 -3.18 17.23
CA GLY A 95 4.29 -3.70 16.74
C GLY A 95 4.79 -2.86 15.58
N LEU A 96 6.11 -2.66 15.49
CA LEU A 96 6.76 -1.88 14.44
C LEU A 96 6.29 -2.30 13.04
N GLU A 97 6.10 -3.59 12.82
CA GLU A 97 5.59 -4.15 11.57
C GLU A 97 4.23 -3.59 11.12
N GLU A 98 3.31 -3.29 12.05
CA GLU A 98 1.99 -2.73 11.72
C GLU A 98 2.12 -1.26 11.29
N GLY A 99 2.96 -0.50 12.00
CA GLY A 99 3.28 0.88 11.64
C GLY A 99 3.96 1.00 10.29
N LEU A 100 4.96 0.14 10.05
CA LEU A 100 5.65 0.05 8.77
C LEU A 100 4.70 -0.34 7.64
N ARG A 101 3.87 -1.37 7.82
CA ARG A 101 2.88 -1.76 6.81
C ARG A 101 2.01 -0.58 6.36
N ALA A 102 1.56 0.25 7.30
CA ALA A 102 0.76 1.44 7.01
C ALA A 102 1.53 2.50 6.21
N LEU A 103 2.75 2.81 6.65
CA LEU A 103 3.66 3.78 6.03
C LEU A 103 4.05 3.35 4.60
N LEU A 104 4.45 2.10 4.45
CA LEU A 104 4.82 1.51 3.16
C LEU A 104 3.65 1.53 2.19
N GLY A 105 2.43 1.20 2.66
CA GLY A 105 1.23 1.21 1.83
C GLY A 105 0.92 2.58 1.24
N VAL A 106 1.03 3.67 2.02
CA VAL A 106 0.81 5.03 1.50
C VAL A 106 1.93 5.45 0.55
N ILE A 107 3.19 5.13 0.87
CA ILE A 107 4.33 5.43 0.00
C ILE A 107 4.20 4.68 -1.33
N MET A 108 3.82 3.42 -1.33
CA MET A 108 3.68 2.66 -2.58
C MET A 108 2.53 3.21 -3.43
N ALA A 109 1.39 3.48 -2.81
CA ALA A 109 0.17 3.93 -3.49
C ALA A 109 0.26 5.35 -4.09
N THR A 110 1.16 6.21 -3.58
CA THR A 110 1.38 7.57 -4.11
C THR A 110 2.67 7.73 -4.89
N SER A 111 3.38 6.64 -5.16
CA SER A 111 4.54 6.63 -6.06
C SER A 111 4.15 6.83 -7.52
N ALA A 112 5.12 7.11 -8.38
CA ALA A 112 4.91 7.20 -9.83
C ALA A 112 4.78 5.82 -10.53
N CYS A 113 4.68 4.70 -9.79
CA CYS A 113 4.46 3.37 -10.38
C CYS A 113 3.03 3.23 -10.94
N PRO A 114 2.83 2.96 -12.25
CA PRO A 114 1.49 2.93 -12.84
C PRO A 114 0.56 1.84 -12.30
N VAL A 115 1.13 0.71 -11.85
CA VAL A 115 0.35 -0.39 -11.27
C VAL A 115 -0.16 0.00 -9.88
N LEU A 116 0.71 0.58 -9.04
CA LEU A 116 0.38 0.99 -7.68
C LEU A 116 -0.47 2.27 -7.63
N ALA A 117 -0.37 3.15 -8.63
CA ALA A 117 -1.17 4.37 -8.73
C ALA A 117 -2.69 4.12 -8.72
N ARG A 118 -3.13 2.89 -9.03
CA ARG A 118 -4.54 2.47 -8.88
C ARG A 118 -5.03 2.50 -7.42
N LEU A 119 -4.12 2.45 -6.46
CA LEU A 119 -4.41 2.54 -5.02
C LEU A 119 -4.42 3.99 -4.50
N LYS A 120 -4.12 4.99 -5.34
CA LYS A 120 -4.06 6.40 -4.93
C LYS A 120 -5.33 6.91 -4.21
N PRO A 121 -6.56 6.52 -4.59
CA PRO A 121 -7.75 6.90 -3.82
C PRO A 121 -7.74 6.37 -2.37
N MET A 122 -7.17 5.18 -2.14
CA MET A 122 -7.03 4.63 -0.78
C MET A 122 -6.03 5.43 0.07
N ALA A 123 -4.98 5.96 -0.57
CA ALA A 123 -3.99 6.83 0.07
C ALA A 123 -4.52 8.26 0.31
N GLN A 124 -5.36 8.80 -0.58
CA GLN A 124 -6.03 10.09 -0.34
C GLN A 124 -6.93 10.05 0.90
N HIS A 125 -7.59 8.91 1.12
CA HIS A 125 -8.41 8.66 2.32
C HIS A 125 -7.70 7.72 3.30
N HIS A 126 -6.40 7.90 3.50
CA HIS A 126 -5.56 6.94 4.23
C HIS A 126 -6.13 6.55 5.60
N LEU A 127 -6.08 5.25 5.89
CA LEU A 127 -6.48 4.66 7.16
C LEU A 127 -5.33 3.73 7.60
N PRO A 128 -4.39 4.21 8.43
CA PRO A 128 -3.12 3.53 8.66
C PRO A 128 -3.26 2.15 9.31
N PHE A 129 -4.19 2.02 10.26
CA PHE A 129 -4.35 0.80 11.07
C PHE A 129 -5.55 -0.05 10.63
N ALA A 130 -5.93 0.06 9.35
CA ALA A 130 -7.08 -0.67 8.82
C ALA A 130 -6.92 -2.17 9.05
N ASN A 131 -7.93 -2.78 9.66
CA ASN A 131 -8.08 -4.22 9.75
C ASN A 131 -8.58 -4.80 8.41
N ASN A 132 -8.66 -6.13 8.31
CA ASN A 132 -9.10 -6.79 7.07
C ASN A 132 -10.52 -6.40 6.65
N GLN A 133 -11.49 -6.31 7.57
CA GLN A 133 -12.86 -5.94 7.23
C GLN A 133 -12.93 -4.50 6.70
N GLU A 134 -12.25 -3.56 7.34
CA GLU A 134 -12.16 -2.16 6.89
C GLU A 134 -11.50 -2.06 5.52
N PHE A 135 -10.43 -2.83 5.29
CA PHE A 135 -9.75 -2.88 4.01
C PHE A 135 -10.66 -3.41 2.89
N ILE A 136 -11.34 -4.53 3.11
CA ILE A 136 -12.24 -5.16 2.13
C ILE A 136 -13.39 -4.21 1.80
N LEU A 137 -14.06 -3.69 2.83
CA LEU A 137 -15.19 -2.77 2.66
C LEU A 137 -14.76 -1.55 1.85
N ARG A 138 -13.62 -0.93 2.19
CA ARG A 138 -13.12 0.24 1.44
C ARG A 138 -12.76 -0.11 0.00
N ALA A 139 -12.07 -1.22 -0.24
CA ALA A 139 -11.66 -1.63 -1.58
C ALA A 139 -12.87 -1.90 -2.49
N VAL A 140 -13.86 -2.64 -2.00
CA VAL A 140 -15.09 -2.96 -2.74
C VAL A 140 -15.93 -1.70 -2.96
N SER A 141 -16.15 -0.89 -1.93
CA SER A 141 -16.96 0.34 -2.04
C SER A 141 -16.34 1.34 -3.02
N LEU A 142 -15.02 1.56 -2.98
CA LEU A 142 -14.34 2.42 -3.94
C LEU A 142 -14.44 1.89 -5.37
N TYR A 143 -14.31 0.57 -5.53
CA TYR A 143 -14.43 -0.07 -6.85
C TYR A 143 -15.84 0.07 -7.43
N LEU A 144 -16.87 -0.26 -6.65
CA LEU A 144 -18.27 -0.15 -7.07
C LEU A 144 -18.67 1.30 -7.31
N THR A 145 -18.18 2.26 -6.53
CA THR A 145 -18.39 3.69 -6.78
C THR A 145 -17.85 4.08 -8.17
N ARG A 146 -16.66 3.59 -8.54
CA ARG A 146 -16.13 3.80 -9.89
C ARG A 146 -17.01 3.14 -10.96
N GLN A 147 -17.53 1.94 -10.72
CA GLN A 147 -18.43 1.27 -11.68
C GLN A 147 -19.76 2.02 -11.84
N TYR A 148 -20.30 2.57 -10.76
CA TYR A 148 -21.47 3.42 -10.80
C TYR A 148 -21.25 4.66 -11.68
N PHE A 149 -20.12 5.36 -11.53
CA PHE A 149 -19.80 6.50 -12.41
C PHE A 149 -19.53 6.08 -13.86
N ASN A 150 -18.89 4.93 -14.10
CA ASN A 150 -18.75 4.37 -15.45
C ASN A 150 -20.12 4.21 -16.12
N MET A 151 -21.08 3.60 -15.43
CA MET A 151 -22.46 3.45 -15.93
C MET A 151 -23.11 4.81 -16.23
N ARG A 152 -22.96 5.80 -15.34
CA ARG A 152 -23.50 7.16 -15.55
C ARG A 152 -22.89 7.88 -16.75
N GLU A 153 -21.66 7.55 -17.10
CA GLU A 153 -20.94 8.09 -18.25
C GLU A 153 -21.10 7.23 -19.52
N GLY A 154 -22.03 6.27 -19.53
CA GLY A 154 -22.30 5.42 -20.69
C GLY A 154 -21.24 4.35 -20.97
N ARG A 155 -20.31 4.10 -20.03
CA ARG A 155 -19.33 3.00 -20.10
C ARG A 155 -19.90 1.74 -19.48
N LEU A 156 -19.39 0.58 -19.91
CA LEU A 156 -19.74 -0.71 -19.30
C LEU A 156 -19.21 -0.79 -17.86
N ALA A 157 -20.12 -1.03 -16.91
CA ALA A 157 -19.82 -1.23 -15.50
C ALA A 157 -19.55 -2.70 -15.19
N ASP A 158 -18.52 -2.98 -14.38
CA ASP A 158 -18.16 -4.32 -13.93
C ASP A 158 -18.76 -4.63 -12.56
N TRP A 159 -20.04 -5.03 -12.55
CA TRP A 159 -20.77 -5.42 -11.34
C TRP A 159 -20.32 -6.75 -10.74
N GLU A 160 -19.62 -7.57 -11.52
CA GLU A 160 -19.07 -8.86 -11.09
C GLU A 160 -17.68 -8.73 -10.43
N LEU A 161 -17.16 -7.51 -10.29
CA LEU A 161 -15.86 -7.22 -9.64
C LEU A 161 -14.65 -7.90 -10.31
N LYS A 162 -14.77 -8.34 -11.58
CA LYS A 162 -13.70 -9.04 -12.32
C LYS A 162 -12.43 -8.19 -12.42
N GLY A 163 -12.57 -6.89 -12.66
CA GLY A 163 -11.47 -5.94 -12.70
C GLY A 163 -10.84 -5.69 -11.32
N LEU A 164 -11.59 -5.80 -10.23
CA LEU A 164 -11.05 -5.71 -8.86
C LEU A 164 -10.16 -6.91 -8.55
N VAL A 165 -10.61 -8.13 -8.90
CA VAL A 165 -9.80 -9.35 -8.77
C VAL A 165 -8.53 -9.23 -9.60
N ARG A 166 -8.64 -8.82 -10.87
CA ARG A 166 -7.47 -8.60 -11.73
C ARG A 166 -6.51 -7.58 -11.15
N LEU A 167 -7.00 -6.46 -10.61
CA LEU A 167 -6.15 -5.46 -9.96
C LEU A 167 -5.34 -6.09 -8.82
N PHE A 168 -5.97 -6.83 -7.91
CA PHE A 168 -5.25 -7.47 -6.81
C PHE A 168 -4.30 -8.58 -7.25
N GLN A 169 -4.59 -9.29 -8.36
CA GLN A 169 -3.65 -10.21 -8.98
C GLN A 169 -2.40 -9.49 -9.51
N GLN A 170 -2.57 -8.32 -10.14
CA GLN A 170 -1.44 -7.50 -10.59
C GLN A 170 -0.62 -6.95 -9.42
N LEU A 171 -1.28 -6.51 -8.34
CA LEU A 171 -0.61 -6.05 -7.11
C LEU A 171 0.17 -7.18 -6.43
N LYS A 172 -0.34 -8.42 -6.47
CA LYS A 172 0.38 -9.59 -5.95
C LYS A 172 1.73 -9.78 -6.64
N LEU A 173 1.80 -9.63 -7.96
CA LEU A 173 3.05 -9.73 -8.73
C LEU A 173 4.05 -8.63 -8.36
N VAL A 174 3.57 -7.38 -8.21
CA VAL A 174 4.39 -6.25 -7.77
C VAL A 174 4.95 -6.52 -6.36
N ASN A 175 4.10 -6.95 -5.44
CA ASN A 175 4.50 -7.23 -4.07
C ASN A 175 5.49 -8.39 -3.96
N GLN A 176 5.37 -9.44 -4.80
CA GLN A 176 6.36 -10.53 -4.87
C GLN A 176 7.74 -10.03 -5.30
N ALA A 177 7.80 -9.22 -6.35
CA ALA A 177 9.05 -8.64 -6.83
C ALA A 177 9.67 -7.69 -5.79
N PHE A 178 8.85 -6.90 -5.10
CA PHE A 178 9.30 -6.03 -4.01
C PHE A 178 9.84 -6.82 -2.81
N TRP A 179 9.18 -7.92 -2.45
CA TRP A 179 9.68 -8.79 -1.39
C TRP A 179 11.07 -9.31 -1.73
N GLN A 180 11.29 -9.81 -2.96
CA GLN A 180 12.59 -10.29 -3.39
C GLN A 180 13.65 -9.17 -3.37
N ARG A 181 13.29 -8.01 -3.90
CA ARG A 181 14.15 -6.81 -3.92
C ARG A 181 14.66 -6.42 -2.52
N ILE A 182 13.79 -6.44 -1.52
CA ILE A 182 14.16 -6.06 -0.14
C ILE A 182 14.90 -7.21 0.55
N HIS A 183 14.49 -8.46 0.30
CA HIS A 183 15.16 -9.63 0.86
C HIS A 183 16.63 -9.70 0.45
N ASP A 184 16.93 -9.45 -0.84
CA ASP A 184 18.29 -9.40 -1.38
C ASP A 184 19.17 -8.32 -0.70
N THR A 185 18.55 -7.25 -0.19
CA THR A 185 19.28 -6.14 0.47
C THR A 185 19.35 -6.32 1.99
N CYS A 186 18.39 -7.01 2.60
CA CYS A 186 18.24 -7.09 4.06
C CYS A 186 18.21 -8.55 4.53
N GLU A 187 19.22 -9.35 4.14
CA GLU A 187 19.36 -10.73 4.59
C GLU A 187 19.27 -10.85 6.12
N GLY A 188 18.33 -11.66 6.62
CA GLY A 188 18.12 -11.88 8.06
C GLY A 188 17.28 -10.81 8.77
N ASP A 189 16.78 -9.77 8.08
CA ASP A 189 16.01 -8.71 8.71
C ASP A 189 14.55 -9.12 8.95
N SER A 190 14.16 -9.13 10.23
CA SER A 190 12.80 -9.46 10.64
C SER A 190 11.74 -8.47 10.13
N ASN A 191 12.11 -7.24 9.77
CA ASN A 191 11.19 -6.22 9.22
C ASN A 191 10.60 -6.60 7.86
N LEU A 192 11.17 -7.59 7.17
CA LEU A 192 10.53 -8.24 6.01
C LEU A 192 9.11 -8.75 6.33
N LYS A 193 8.79 -9.05 7.61
CA LYS A 193 7.44 -9.43 8.04
C LYS A 193 6.40 -8.32 7.80
N ALA A 194 6.77 -7.04 7.91
CA ALA A 194 5.86 -5.94 7.60
C ALA A 194 5.39 -6.00 6.13
N PHE A 195 6.30 -6.36 5.21
CA PHE A 195 6.01 -6.57 3.80
C PHE A 195 5.16 -7.81 3.54
N LEU A 196 5.39 -8.91 4.28
CA LEU A 196 4.57 -10.12 4.19
C LEU A 196 3.12 -9.86 4.61
N THR A 197 2.88 -9.02 5.63
CA THR A 197 1.51 -8.68 6.06
C THR A 197 0.81 -7.77 5.05
N PHE A 198 1.50 -6.80 4.45
CA PHE A 198 0.95 -6.03 3.32
C PHE A 198 0.58 -6.95 2.14
N PHE A 199 1.48 -7.88 1.83
CA PHE A 199 1.29 -8.89 0.78
C PHE A 199 0.09 -9.81 1.05
N SER A 200 -0.07 -10.30 2.28
CA SER A 200 -1.15 -11.23 2.64
C SER A 200 -2.52 -10.58 2.53
N MET A 201 -2.67 -9.31 2.94
CA MET A 201 -3.91 -8.55 2.78
C MET A 201 -4.30 -8.41 1.30
N SER A 202 -3.36 -7.99 0.45
CA SER A 202 -3.62 -7.88 -1.00
C SER A 202 -3.96 -9.22 -1.66
N SER A 203 -3.31 -10.31 -1.22
CA SER A 203 -3.53 -11.65 -1.75
C SER A 203 -4.89 -12.22 -1.34
N SER A 204 -5.41 -11.87 -0.15
CA SER A 204 -6.72 -12.34 0.33
C SER A 204 -7.89 -11.95 -0.58
N MET A 205 -7.76 -10.85 -1.32
CA MET A 205 -8.77 -10.39 -2.28
C MET A 205 -8.83 -11.23 -3.57
N THR A 206 -7.79 -11.99 -3.88
CA THR A 206 -7.68 -12.72 -5.15
C THR A 206 -8.26 -14.13 -5.10
N VAL A 207 -8.04 -14.87 -4.00
CA VAL A 207 -8.39 -16.30 -3.89
C VAL A 207 -9.84 -16.49 -3.43
N SER A 208 -10.42 -15.49 -2.78
CA SER A 208 -11.53 -15.70 -1.87
C SER A 208 -12.48 -14.50 -1.85
N LEU A 209 -12.61 -13.79 -2.98
CA LEU A 209 -13.44 -12.58 -3.06
C LEU A 209 -14.83 -12.82 -2.47
N GLU A 210 -15.50 -13.92 -2.85
CA GLU A 210 -16.82 -14.29 -2.32
C GLU A 210 -16.80 -14.41 -0.79
N THR A 211 -15.83 -15.13 -0.22
CA THR A 211 -15.68 -15.23 1.24
C THR A 211 -15.42 -13.87 1.88
N GLN A 212 -14.66 -12.98 1.22
CA GLN A 212 -14.43 -11.63 1.75
C GLN A 212 -15.71 -10.77 1.68
N LEU A 213 -16.52 -10.92 0.63
CA LEU A 213 -17.84 -10.29 0.53
C LEU A 213 -18.77 -10.79 1.65
N GLN A 214 -18.77 -12.10 1.94
CA GLN A 214 -19.56 -12.65 3.05
C GLN A 214 -19.15 -12.08 4.41
N LYS A 215 -17.88 -11.72 4.63
CA LYS A 215 -17.42 -11.07 5.87
C LYS A 215 -17.93 -9.64 6.06
N ILE A 216 -18.19 -8.92 4.96
CA ILE A 216 -18.68 -7.53 5.02
C ILE A 216 -20.19 -7.43 4.80
N ARG A 217 -20.83 -8.46 4.23
CA ARG A 217 -22.27 -8.50 3.97
C ARG A 217 -23.11 -8.12 5.20
N PRO A 218 -22.87 -8.66 6.41
CA PRO A 218 -23.64 -8.26 7.59
C PRO A 218 -23.52 -6.78 7.92
N LEU A 219 -22.40 -6.12 7.61
CA LEU A 219 -22.18 -4.70 7.91
C LEU A 219 -23.00 -3.77 7.01
N VAL A 220 -23.30 -4.20 5.78
CA VAL A 220 -24.04 -3.41 4.79
C VAL A 220 -25.50 -3.80 4.67
N MET A 221 -25.87 -5.00 5.13
CA MET A 221 -27.24 -5.54 5.04
C MET A 221 -28.01 -5.53 6.37
N SER A 222 -27.36 -5.25 7.50
CA SER A 222 -28.04 -5.19 8.81
C SER A 222 -28.68 -3.83 9.14
N ALA A 223 -28.52 -2.82 8.29
CA ALA A 223 -29.36 -1.64 8.32
C ALA A 223 -30.71 -2.04 7.72
N GLY A 224 -31.62 -2.50 8.58
CA GLY A 224 -32.86 -3.17 8.21
C GLY A 224 -33.62 -2.51 7.06
N ASP A 225 -34.16 -3.38 6.21
CA ASP A 225 -35.31 -3.18 5.32
C ASP A 225 -36.12 -1.91 5.65
N SER A 226 -35.84 -0.79 4.98
CA SER A 226 -36.76 0.34 4.71
C SER A 226 -36.00 1.53 4.11
N PHE A 227 -35.83 1.51 2.79
CA PHE A 227 -35.77 2.75 1.99
C PHE A 227 -36.96 2.82 1.03
N GLU A 228 -38.09 2.19 1.42
CA GLU A 228 -39.40 2.47 0.85
C GLU A 228 -40.05 3.64 1.59
#